data_AF-B1H145-F1
#
_entry.id   AF-B1H145-F1
#
_cell.length_a   1.000
_cell.length_b   1.000
_cell.length_c   1.000
_cell.angle_alpha   90.00
_cell.angle_beta   90.00
_cell.angle_gamma   90.00
#
_symmetry.space_group_name_H-M   'P 1'
#
loop_
_entity.id
_entity.type
_entity.pdbx_description
1 polymer ?
#
loop_
_entity_poly.entity_id
_entity_poly.type
_entity_poly.pdbx_seq_one_letter_code
_entity_poly.pdbx_strand_id
1 'polypeptide(L)'
;MGVTDLWSILGPVKKHVPLESLAGKTLAVDLSIWVCEAQMVKQMIGVVHKPHLRNLFFRISSLNLLGVKLVFVSEGEAPKIKAETMSKRNEMRYGPSASAAPPKAGRSYFKSVLKECLLMLECLGIPWVQAAGEAEAMCAYLNAHGYVDGCITNDGDVFLYGAQTFYRNFTMNVKDPHVDCYEVSKIKAQLGLDREELVGLAILLGCDYLPKVSACFVY
;
A
#
# COMPACT_ATOMS: atom_id res chain seq x y z
N MET A 1 -5.44 4.44 -5.01
CA MET A 1 -5.39 5.09 -3.70
C MET A 1 -4.21 6.03 -3.74
N GLY A 2 -4.31 7.12 -3.00
CA GLY A 2 -3.34 8.20 -3.03
C GLY A 2 -3.53 9.15 -4.20
N VAL A 3 -2.41 9.65 -4.71
CA VAL A 3 -2.35 10.74 -5.69
C VAL A 3 -2.93 10.38 -7.05
N THR A 4 -3.81 11.25 -7.57
CA THR A 4 -4.43 11.11 -8.89
C THR A 4 -3.36 11.18 -9.99
N ASP A 5 -3.45 10.32 -11.01
CA ASP A 5 -2.56 10.25 -12.17
C ASP A 5 -1.05 10.01 -11.90
N LEU A 6 -0.64 9.88 -10.65
CA LEU A 6 0.76 9.70 -10.25
C LEU A 6 1.45 8.57 -11.00
N TRP A 7 0.79 7.43 -11.16
CA TRP A 7 1.38 6.25 -11.78
C TRP A 7 1.60 6.38 -13.27
N SER A 8 0.76 7.17 -13.95
CA SER A 8 0.96 7.51 -15.36
C SER A 8 2.21 8.39 -15.51
N ILE A 9 2.39 9.35 -14.59
CA ILE A 9 3.55 10.25 -14.56
C ILE A 9 4.84 9.49 -14.22
N LEU A 10 4.79 8.56 -13.27
CA LEU A 10 5.91 7.69 -12.90
C LEU A 10 6.11 6.50 -13.85
N GLY A 11 5.30 6.36 -14.90
CA GLY A 11 5.40 5.26 -15.87
C GLY A 11 6.80 5.08 -16.47
N PRO A 12 7.50 6.15 -16.91
CA PRO A 12 8.83 6.04 -17.53
C PRO A 12 9.93 5.51 -16.59
N VAL A 13 9.80 5.74 -15.28
CA VAL A 13 10.79 5.34 -14.26
C VAL A 13 10.50 3.99 -13.63
N LYS A 14 9.34 3.39 -13.96
CA LYS A 14 8.92 2.07 -13.49
C LYS A 14 9.88 1.00 -13.98
N LYS A 15 10.45 0.22 -13.04
CA LYS A 15 11.27 -0.93 -13.38
C LYS A 15 10.55 -2.22 -13.01
N HIS A 16 10.23 -3.04 -14.02
CA HIS A 16 9.80 -4.42 -13.80
C HIS A 16 10.96 -5.22 -13.22
N VAL A 17 10.82 -5.74 -12.00
CA VAL A 17 11.87 -6.53 -11.36
C VAL A 17 11.34 -7.89 -10.90
N PRO A 18 12.07 -8.98 -11.19
CA PRO A 18 11.68 -10.31 -10.74
C PRO A 18 11.82 -10.42 -9.21
N LEU A 19 11.00 -11.24 -8.56
CA LEU A 19 11.01 -11.35 -7.09
C LEU A 19 12.35 -11.81 -6.54
N GLU A 20 13.10 -12.61 -7.29
CA GLU A 20 14.43 -13.11 -6.95
C GLU A 20 15.43 -11.96 -6.75
N SER A 21 15.24 -10.82 -7.43
CA SER A 21 16.08 -9.63 -7.26
C SER A 21 15.91 -8.92 -5.91
N LEU A 22 14.92 -9.34 -5.12
CA LEU A 22 14.69 -8.86 -3.77
C LEU A 22 15.46 -9.68 -2.71
N ALA A 23 16.11 -10.78 -3.10
CA ALA A 23 16.82 -11.65 -2.18
C ALA A 23 17.81 -10.88 -1.30
N GLY A 24 17.79 -11.18 0.01
CA GLY A 24 18.63 -10.54 1.01
C GLY A 24 18.13 -9.17 1.50
N LYS A 25 17.10 -8.59 0.87
CA LYS A 25 16.51 -7.31 1.32
C LYS A 25 15.57 -7.50 2.50
N THR A 26 15.43 -6.45 3.30
CA THR A 26 14.40 -6.29 4.32
C THR A 26 13.34 -5.32 3.81
N LEU A 27 12.07 -5.74 3.75
CA LEU A 27 10.99 -4.94 3.18
C LEU A 27 9.89 -4.67 4.19
N ALA A 28 9.44 -3.41 4.26
CA ALA A 28 8.20 -3.06 4.97
C ALA A 28 6.99 -3.37 4.08
N VAL A 29 5.95 -3.97 4.64
CA VAL A 29 4.72 -4.33 3.91
C VAL A 29 3.52 -3.69 4.57
N ASP A 30 2.73 -2.95 3.79
CA ASP A 30 1.43 -2.49 4.23
C ASP A 30 0.44 -3.66 4.31
N LEU A 31 0.09 -4.06 5.53
CA LEU A 31 -0.79 -5.21 5.77
C LEU A 31 -2.19 -4.96 5.23
N SER A 32 -2.70 -3.74 5.36
CA SER A 32 -4.08 -3.39 5.03
C SER A 32 -4.35 -3.55 3.53
N ILE A 33 -3.36 -3.24 2.69
CA ILE A 33 -3.43 -3.38 1.24
C ILE A 33 -3.55 -4.84 0.84
N TRP A 34 -2.69 -5.72 1.38
CA TRP A 34 -2.72 -7.15 1.05
C TRP A 34 -3.99 -7.83 1.53
N VAL A 35 -4.51 -7.44 2.70
CA VAL A 35 -5.80 -7.93 3.19
C VAL A 35 -6.95 -7.46 2.30
N CYS A 36 -6.97 -6.18 1.91
CA CYS A 36 -7.97 -5.65 0.99
C CYS A 36 -7.93 -6.36 -0.37
N GLU A 37 -6.74 -6.57 -0.93
CA GLU A 37 -6.56 -7.29 -2.20
C GLU A 37 -7.17 -8.69 -2.16
N ALA A 38 -6.89 -9.45 -1.11
CA ALA A 38 -7.40 -10.81 -0.95
C ALA A 38 -8.93 -10.86 -0.87
N GLN A 39 -9.57 -9.83 -0.29
CA GLN A 39 -11.02 -9.71 -0.21
C GLN A 39 -11.68 -9.31 -1.53
N MET A 40 -10.95 -8.64 -2.43
CA MET A 40 -11.47 -8.19 -3.73
C MET A 40 -11.43 -9.28 -4.82
N VAL A 41 -10.77 -10.40 -4.58
CA VAL A 41 -10.69 -11.51 -5.55
C VAL A 41 -12.02 -12.26 -5.62
N LYS A 42 -12.88 -11.85 -6.57
CA LYS A 42 -14.23 -12.41 -6.76
C LYS A 42 -14.25 -13.92 -6.89
N GLN A 43 -13.24 -14.53 -7.54
CA GLN A 43 -13.19 -15.99 -7.72
C GLN A 43 -12.97 -16.76 -6.40
N MET A 44 -12.51 -16.10 -5.34
CA MET A 44 -12.28 -16.73 -4.03
C MET A 44 -13.49 -16.63 -3.11
N ILE A 45 -14.43 -15.71 -3.39
CA ILE A 45 -15.60 -15.46 -2.55
C ILE A 45 -16.51 -16.70 -2.57
N GLY A 46 -16.72 -17.30 -1.40
CA GLY A 46 -17.55 -18.51 -1.23
C GLY A 46 -16.85 -19.84 -1.55
N VAL A 47 -15.63 -19.81 -2.10
CA VAL A 47 -14.84 -21.00 -2.44
C VAL A 47 -13.72 -21.24 -1.44
N VAL A 48 -13.04 -20.17 -1.04
CA VAL A 48 -11.89 -20.23 -0.13
C VAL A 48 -12.30 -19.65 1.21
N HIS A 49 -12.16 -20.44 2.28
CA HIS A 49 -12.33 -19.94 3.63
C HIS A 49 -11.15 -19.02 4.00
N LYS A 50 -11.45 -17.79 4.43
CA LYS A 50 -10.46 -16.77 4.86
C LYS A 50 -9.31 -16.57 3.85
N PRO A 51 -9.59 -16.06 2.63
CA PRO A 51 -8.57 -15.85 1.60
C PRO A 51 -7.46 -14.88 2.03
N HIS A 52 -7.74 -13.96 2.95
CA HIS A 52 -6.74 -13.04 3.52
C HIS A 52 -5.61 -13.78 4.23
N LEU A 53 -5.94 -14.75 5.11
CA LEU A 53 -4.94 -15.56 5.83
C LEU A 53 -4.18 -16.46 4.86
N ARG A 54 -4.90 -17.12 3.95
CA ARG A 54 -4.28 -17.99 2.95
C ARG A 54 -3.27 -17.20 2.12
N ASN A 55 -3.69 -16.12 1.47
CA ASN A 55 -2.82 -15.36 0.59
C ASN A 55 -1.65 -14.75 1.35
N LEU A 56 -1.88 -14.19 2.54
CA LEU A 56 -0.82 -13.66 3.39
C LEU A 56 0.24 -14.73 3.70
N PHE A 57 -0.17 -15.92 4.14
CA PHE A 57 0.75 -17.03 4.43
C PHE A 57 1.61 -17.41 3.23
N PHE A 58 1.01 -17.60 2.04
CA PHE A 58 1.78 -18.00 0.86
C PHE A 58 2.71 -16.87 0.37
N ARG A 59 2.28 -15.61 0.45
CA ARG A 59 3.14 -14.46 0.12
C ARG A 59 4.36 -14.39 1.03
N ILE A 60 4.16 -14.53 2.35
CA ILE A 60 5.24 -14.55 3.34
C ILE A 60 6.18 -15.74 3.08
N SER A 61 5.63 -16.93 2.91
CA SER A 61 6.40 -18.15 2.68
C SER A 61 7.30 -18.02 1.45
N SER A 62 6.76 -17.56 0.32
CA SER A 62 7.55 -17.40 -0.90
C SER A 62 8.63 -16.34 -0.80
N LEU A 63 8.36 -15.19 -0.17
CA LEU A 63 9.35 -14.15 0.03
C LEU A 63 10.45 -14.59 1.01
N ASN A 64 10.09 -15.25 2.10
CA ASN A 64 11.07 -15.80 3.06
C ASN A 64 11.96 -16.86 2.40
N LEU A 65 11.40 -17.73 1.54
CA LEU A 65 12.16 -18.73 0.78
C LEU A 65 13.16 -18.09 -0.21
N LEU A 66 12.86 -16.90 -0.71
CA LEU A 66 13.78 -16.08 -1.50
C LEU A 66 14.81 -15.32 -0.65
N GLY A 67 14.80 -15.50 0.67
CA GLY A 67 15.70 -14.80 1.60
C GLY A 67 15.33 -13.34 1.83
N VAL A 68 14.10 -12.92 1.52
CA VAL A 68 13.58 -11.59 1.81
C VAL A 68 13.07 -11.56 3.24
N LYS A 69 13.54 -10.62 4.05
CA LYS A 69 13.02 -10.37 5.40
C LYS A 69 11.85 -9.41 5.33
N LEU A 70 10.78 -9.70 6.07
CA LEU A 70 9.57 -8.87 6.04
C LEU A 70 9.30 -8.24 7.40
N VAL A 71 8.89 -6.98 7.38
CA VAL A 71 8.30 -6.27 8.53
C VAL A 71 6.93 -5.77 8.11
N PHE A 72 5.86 -6.22 8.77
CA PHE A 72 4.52 -5.75 8.44
C PHE A 72 4.17 -4.47 9.20
N VAL A 73 3.42 -3.59 8.57
CA VAL A 73 2.89 -2.37 9.18
C VAL A 73 1.38 -2.47 9.26
N SER A 74 0.85 -2.38 10.49
CA SER A 74 -0.58 -2.28 10.75
C SER A 74 -1.00 -0.81 10.81
N GLU A 75 -2.14 -0.48 10.21
CA GLU A 75 -2.72 0.87 10.26
C GLU A 75 -3.14 1.27 11.67
N GLY A 76 -2.91 2.53 12.01
CA GLY A 76 -3.38 3.19 13.24
C GLY A 76 -4.69 3.94 13.03
N GLU A 77 -4.83 5.10 13.67
CA GLU A 77 -5.99 5.96 13.46
C GLU A 77 -5.75 6.95 12.33
N ALA A 78 -6.54 6.83 11.26
CA ALA A 78 -6.45 7.72 10.12
C ALA A 78 -6.72 9.20 10.50
N PRO A 79 -5.99 10.16 9.90
CA PRO A 79 -6.20 11.58 10.15
C PRO A 79 -7.64 12.03 9.84
N LYS A 80 -8.16 12.98 10.63
CA LYS A 80 -9.53 13.52 10.44
C LYS A 80 -9.78 14.11 9.05
N ILE A 81 -8.74 14.66 8.42
CA ILE A 81 -8.84 15.28 7.09
C ILE A 81 -9.15 14.25 5.98
N LYS A 82 -8.81 12.96 6.17
CA LYS A 82 -9.11 11.87 5.23
C LYS A 82 -10.52 11.30 5.40
N ALA A 83 -11.32 11.82 6.35
CA ALA A 83 -12.65 11.29 6.65
C ALA A 83 -13.60 11.33 5.45
N GLU A 84 -13.55 12.40 4.66
CA GLU A 84 -14.43 12.58 3.50
C GLU A 84 -14.09 11.60 2.37
N THR A 85 -12.81 11.43 2.06
CA THR A 85 -12.31 10.46 1.07
C THR A 85 -12.63 9.02 1.49
N MET A 86 -12.45 8.70 2.78
CA MET A 86 -12.86 7.39 3.32
C MET A 86 -14.37 7.16 3.19
N SER A 87 -15.20 8.20 3.37
CA SER A 87 -16.65 8.09 3.20
C SER A 87 -17.03 7.79 1.75
N LYS A 88 -16.51 8.56 0.79
CA LYS A 88 -16.72 8.34 -0.66
C LYS A 88 -16.27 6.94 -1.08
N ARG A 89 -15.16 6.46 -0.52
CA ARG A 89 -14.64 5.11 -0.78
C ARG A 89 -15.56 4.02 -0.24
N ASN A 90 -16.09 4.20 0.96
CA ASN A 90 -17.06 3.28 1.55
C ASN A 90 -18.34 3.22 0.72
N GLU A 91 -18.84 4.35 0.24
CA GLU A 91 -20.01 4.41 -0.64
C GLU A 91 -19.77 3.66 -1.96
N MET A 92 -18.59 3.80 -2.57
CA MET A 92 -18.24 3.02 -3.76
C MET A 92 -18.12 1.50 -3.49
N ARG A 93 -17.63 1.10 -2.31
CA ARG A 93 -17.41 -0.31 -1.95
C ARG A 93 -18.68 -1.03 -1.48
N TYR A 94 -19.56 -0.34 -0.76
CA TYR A 94 -20.71 -0.94 -0.08
C TYR A 94 -22.06 -0.42 -0.62
N GLY A 95 -22.05 0.52 -1.58
CA GLY A 95 -23.23 1.21 -2.08
C GLY A 95 -23.64 2.39 -1.18
N PRO A 96 -24.59 3.23 -1.64
CA PRO A 96 -25.10 4.34 -0.84
C PRO A 96 -25.77 3.81 0.43
N SER A 97 -25.27 4.25 1.58
CA SER A 97 -25.92 3.98 2.87
C SER A 97 -27.23 4.76 2.95
N ALA A 98 -28.36 4.07 3.12
CA ALA A 98 -29.65 4.70 3.40
C ALA A 98 -29.73 5.37 4.79
N SER A 99 -28.65 5.35 5.58
CA SER A 99 -28.60 5.93 6.92
C SER A 99 -27.34 6.77 7.12
N ALA A 100 -27.47 7.95 7.73
CA ALA A 100 -26.38 8.87 8.05
C ALA A 100 -25.38 8.34 9.11
N ALA A 101 -25.50 7.07 9.52
CA ALA A 101 -24.54 6.43 10.41
C ALA A 101 -23.43 5.77 9.59
N PRO A 102 -22.14 5.99 9.93
CA PRO A 102 -21.05 5.30 9.24
C PRO A 102 -21.24 3.78 9.42
N PRO A 103 -20.91 2.94 8.42
CA PRO A 103 -21.09 1.50 8.51
C PRO A 103 -20.11 0.91 9.53
N LYS A 104 -20.47 0.96 10.82
CA LYS A 104 -19.66 0.47 11.94
C LYS A 104 -19.36 -1.03 11.80
N ALA A 105 -20.27 -1.80 11.18
CA ALA A 105 -20.14 -3.23 10.97
C ALA A 105 -18.97 -3.58 10.02
N GLY A 106 -18.83 -2.89 8.89
CA GLY A 106 -17.76 -3.15 7.92
C GLY A 106 -16.37 -2.83 8.46
N ARG A 107 -16.22 -1.70 9.18
CA ARG A 107 -14.95 -1.31 9.81
C ARG A 107 -14.59 -2.23 10.98
N SER A 108 -15.57 -2.65 11.78
CA SER A 108 -15.35 -3.60 12.88
C SER A 108 -14.92 -4.98 12.34
N TYR A 109 -15.55 -5.45 11.26
CA TYR A 109 -15.15 -6.69 10.60
C TYR A 109 -13.73 -6.60 10.04
N PHE A 110 -13.40 -5.51 9.33
CA PHE A 110 -12.04 -5.32 8.81
C PHE A 110 -10.97 -5.31 9.91
N LYS A 111 -11.22 -4.61 11.03
CA LYS A 111 -10.34 -4.67 12.20
C LYS A 111 -10.19 -6.08 12.76
N SER A 112 -11.26 -6.88 12.78
CA SER A 112 -11.18 -8.29 13.19
C SER A 112 -10.30 -9.11 12.25
N VAL A 113 -10.45 -8.91 10.94
CA VAL A 113 -9.64 -9.57 9.91
C VAL A 113 -8.15 -9.20 10.06
N LEU A 114 -7.83 -7.92 10.28
CA LEU A 114 -6.47 -7.48 10.55
C LEU A 114 -5.89 -8.17 11.78
N LYS A 115 -6.65 -8.27 12.89
CA LYS A 115 -6.21 -8.97 14.10
C LYS A 115 -5.88 -10.44 13.83
N GLU A 116 -6.68 -11.14 13.02
CA GLU A 116 -6.37 -12.53 12.63
C GLU A 116 -5.06 -12.62 11.85
N CYS A 117 -4.81 -11.68 10.94
CA CYS A 117 -3.55 -11.60 10.22
C CYS A 117 -2.37 -11.34 11.16
N LEU A 118 -2.50 -10.41 12.11
CA LEU A 118 -1.44 -10.11 13.09
C LEU A 118 -1.11 -11.33 13.96
N LEU A 119 -2.12 -12.06 14.43
CA LEU A 119 -1.91 -13.32 15.18
C LEU A 119 -1.17 -14.36 14.33
N MET A 120 -1.48 -14.45 13.04
CA MET A 120 -0.72 -15.31 12.12
C MET A 120 0.74 -14.87 12.00
N LEU A 121 1.02 -13.56 11.89
CA LEU A 121 2.39 -13.05 11.83
C LEU A 121 3.17 -13.41 13.10
N GLU A 122 2.56 -13.27 14.27
CA GLU A 122 3.14 -13.65 15.56
C GLU A 122 3.47 -15.15 15.61
N CYS A 123 2.53 -16.01 15.20
CA CYS A 123 2.75 -17.46 15.11
C CYS A 123 3.90 -17.85 14.15
N LEU A 124 4.09 -17.08 13.07
CA LEU A 124 5.16 -17.30 12.09
C LEU A 124 6.50 -16.67 12.50
N GLY A 125 6.53 -15.91 13.61
CA GLY A 125 7.72 -15.17 14.04
C GLY A 125 8.09 -14.01 13.13
N ILE A 126 7.11 -13.45 12.39
CA ILE A 126 7.32 -12.31 11.50
C ILE A 126 7.08 -11.02 12.28
N PRO A 127 8.05 -10.08 12.31
CA PRO A 127 7.89 -8.83 13.01
C PRO A 127 6.82 -7.95 12.35
N TRP A 128 6.04 -7.27 13.18
CA TRP A 128 5.10 -6.25 12.74
C TRP A 128 5.15 -5.04 13.67
N VAL A 129 4.81 -3.87 13.14
CA VAL A 129 4.75 -2.61 13.88
C VAL A 129 3.40 -1.95 13.70
N GLN A 130 2.97 -1.25 14.74
CA GLN A 130 1.74 -0.46 14.74
C GLN A 130 2.06 0.97 14.32
N ALA A 131 1.46 1.43 13.22
CA ALA A 131 1.54 2.84 12.83
C ALA A 131 0.70 3.70 13.79
N ALA A 132 1.14 4.93 14.06
CA ALA A 132 0.35 5.91 14.81
C ALA A 132 -0.85 6.43 13.99
N GLY A 133 -0.61 6.68 12.71
CA GLY A 133 -1.62 7.05 11.72
C GLY A 133 -1.67 6.02 10.60
N GLU A 134 -1.26 6.43 9.41
CA GLU A 134 -1.37 5.59 8.22
C GLU A 134 -0.19 4.64 8.05
N ALA A 135 -0.45 3.46 7.49
CA ALA A 135 0.54 2.41 7.37
C ALA A 135 1.65 2.79 6.39
N GLU A 136 1.30 3.42 5.27
CA GLU A 136 2.24 3.89 4.26
C GLU A 136 3.19 4.97 4.80
N ALA A 137 2.75 5.80 5.74
CA ALA A 137 3.59 6.77 6.42
C ALA A 137 4.68 6.10 7.26
N MET A 138 4.30 5.05 8.01
CA MET A 138 5.24 4.28 8.83
C MET A 138 6.17 3.42 7.96
N CYS A 139 5.67 2.84 6.86
CA CYS A 139 6.51 2.18 5.85
C CYS A 139 7.59 3.14 5.32
N ALA A 140 7.18 4.34 4.90
CA ALA A 140 8.09 5.36 4.39
C ALA A 140 9.12 5.80 5.43
N TYR A 141 8.69 5.97 6.69
CA TYR A 141 9.58 6.28 7.80
C TYR A 141 10.66 5.21 7.99
N LEU A 142 10.26 3.93 8.00
CA LEU A 142 11.20 2.81 8.15
C LEU A 142 12.25 2.80 7.03
N ASN A 143 11.83 3.08 5.80
CA ASN A 143 12.74 3.08 4.66
C ASN A 143 13.66 4.30 4.64
N ALA A 144 13.14 5.49 4.95
CA ALA A 144 13.93 6.73 5.00
C ALA A 144 15.04 6.68 6.06
N HIS A 145 14.82 5.94 7.16
CA HIS A 145 15.81 5.78 8.24
C HIS A 145 16.69 4.54 8.08
N GLY A 146 16.55 3.78 6.99
CA GLY A 146 17.40 2.61 6.71
C GLY A 146 17.10 1.37 7.55
N TYR A 147 15.94 1.30 8.22
CA TYR A 147 15.51 0.07 8.90
C TYR A 147 15.06 -1.01 7.91
N VAL A 148 14.60 -0.59 6.72
CA VAL A 148 14.20 -1.47 5.61
C VAL A 148 14.74 -0.91 4.29
N ASP A 149 15.01 -1.80 3.33
CA ASP A 149 15.53 -1.47 2.00
C ASP A 149 14.45 -0.94 1.04
N GLY A 150 13.17 -1.21 1.33
CA GLY A 150 12.05 -0.65 0.58
C GLY A 150 10.69 -1.01 1.14
N CYS A 151 9.64 -0.44 0.54
CA CYS A 151 8.25 -0.62 0.98
C CYS A 151 7.42 -1.32 -0.10
N ILE A 152 6.71 -2.39 0.24
CA ILE A 152 5.69 -2.99 -0.64
C ILE A 152 4.34 -2.35 -0.31
N THR A 153 3.82 -1.55 -1.25
CA THR A 153 2.53 -0.89 -1.13
C THR A 153 2.00 -0.50 -2.51
N ASN A 154 0.69 -0.59 -2.71
CA ASN A 154 0.05 -0.10 -3.93
C ASN A 154 -0.46 1.35 -3.79
N ASP A 155 -0.30 1.96 -2.62
CA ASP A 155 -0.61 3.36 -2.34
C ASP A 155 0.53 4.28 -2.76
N GLY A 156 0.18 5.43 -3.35
CA GLY A 156 1.13 6.43 -3.83
C GLY A 156 1.60 7.39 -2.74
N ASP A 157 0.86 7.48 -1.65
CA ASP A 157 1.16 8.41 -0.55
C ASP A 157 2.50 8.08 0.13
N VAL A 158 2.97 6.82 0.05
CA VAL A 158 4.28 6.38 0.54
C VAL A 158 5.44 7.24 0.03
N PHE A 159 5.31 7.75 -1.20
CA PHE A 159 6.30 8.64 -1.80
C PHE A 159 6.30 10.00 -1.09
N LEU A 160 5.12 10.57 -0.87
CA LEU A 160 4.95 11.88 -0.23
C LEU A 160 5.49 11.88 1.21
N TYR A 161 5.38 10.73 1.88
CA TYR A 161 5.95 10.51 3.20
C TYR A 161 7.47 10.34 3.22
N GLY A 162 8.12 10.24 2.07
CA GLY A 162 9.58 10.29 1.93
C GLY A 162 10.29 8.93 1.79
N ALA A 163 9.57 7.88 1.40
CA ALA A 163 10.21 6.60 1.07
C ALA A 163 11.20 6.77 -0.10
N GLN A 164 12.36 6.12 0.00
CA GLN A 164 13.41 6.14 -1.01
C GLN A 164 13.20 5.08 -2.10
N THR A 165 12.69 3.91 -1.72
CA THR A 165 12.42 2.78 -2.63
C THR A 165 11.09 2.12 -2.26
N PHE A 166 10.24 1.90 -3.27
CA PHE A 166 8.98 1.21 -3.07
C PHE A 166 8.62 0.31 -4.25
N TYR A 167 7.81 -0.70 -3.94
CA TYR A 167 7.45 -1.81 -4.80
C TYR A 167 5.94 -1.90 -4.92
N ARG A 168 5.44 -2.00 -6.15
CA ARG A 168 4.02 -2.09 -6.49
C ARG A 168 3.72 -3.34 -7.29
N ASN A 169 2.43 -3.61 -7.47
CA ASN A 169 1.93 -4.68 -8.33
C ASN A 169 2.59 -6.03 -8.03
N PHE A 170 2.71 -6.34 -6.74
CA PHE A 170 3.29 -7.60 -6.29
C PHE A 170 2.48 -8.78 -6.84
N THR A 171 3.15 -9.66 -7.58
CA THR A 171 2.55 -10.86 -8.16
C THR A 171 3.44 -12.07 -8.00
N MET A 172 2.82 -13.20 -7.67
CA MET A 172 3.45 -14.53 -7.58
C MET A 172 2.93 -15.45 -8.69
N ASN A 173 2.59 -14.88 -9.84
CA ASN A 173 2.17 -15.69 -10.98
C ASN A 173 3.33 -16.60 -11.41
N VAL A 174 3.04 -17.89 -11.64
CA VAL A 174 4.03 -18.91 -12.03
C VAL A 174 4.83 -18.51 -13.27
N LYS A 175 4.21 -17.75 -14.19
CA LYS A 175 4.86 -17.35 -15.45
C LYS A 175 5.81 -16.15 -15.32
N ASP A 176 5.53 -15.25 -14.39
CA ASP A 176 6.24 -13.97 -14.25
C ASP A 176 6.05 -13.42 -12.82
N PRO A 177 6.75 -14.00 -11.83
CA PRO A 177 6.74 -13.49 -10.46
C PRO A 177 7.57 -12.20 -10.39
N HIS A 178 6.91 -11.06 -10.19
CA HIS A 178 7.56 -9.75 -10.22
C HIS A 178 6.92 -8.72 -9.28
N VAL A 179 7.62 -7.60 -9.16
CA VAL A 179 7.11 -6.32 -8.64
C VAL A 179 7.56 -5.19 -9.55
N ASP A 180 6.79 -4.11 -9.56
CA ASP A 180 7.19 -2.84 -10.16
C ASP A 180 7.97 -2.02 -9.12
N CYS A 181 9.26 -1.78 -9.38
CA CYS A 181 10.17 -1.03 -8.52
C CYS A 181 10.26 0.44 -8.94
N TYR A 182 10.22 1.32 -7.95
CA TYR A 182 10.39 2.77 -8.09
C TYR A 182 11.40 3.25 -7.06
N GLU A 183 12.36 4.07 -7.51
CA GLU A 183 13.43 4.62 -6.69
C GLU A 183 13.45 6.15 -6.85
N VAL A 184 13.47 6.88 -5.73
CA VAL A 184 13.48 8.36 -5.72
C VAL A 184 14.66 8.91 -6.51
N SER A 185 15.83 8.28 -6.41
CA SER A 185 17.04 8.68 -7.16
C SER A 185 16.81 8.69 -8.68
N LYS A 186 16.08 7.70 -9.19
CA LYS A 186 15.73 7.59 -10.63
C LYS A 186 14.64 8.57 -11.02
N ILE A 187 13.66 8.78 -10.15
CA ILE A 187 12.61 9.78 -10.34
C ILE A 187 13.25 11.17 -10.51
N LYS A 188 14.16 11.54 -9.60
CA LYS A 188 14.90 12.80 -9.69
C LYS A 188 15.77 12.89 -10.93
N ALA A 189 16.49 11.81 -11.28
CA ALA A 189 17.40 11.81 -12.41
C ALA A 189 16.70 11.89 -13.78
N GLN A 190 15.54 11.24 -13.94
CA GLN A 190 14.86 11.13 -15.24
C GLN A 190 13.71 12.11 -15.42
N LEU A 191 12.99 12.43 -14.34
CA LEU A 191 11.83 13.32 -14.38
C LEU A 191 12.14 14.71 -13.81
N GLY A 192 13.29 14.88 -13.15
CA GLY A 192 13.64 16.15 -12.50
C GLY A 192 12.74 16.48 -11.31
N LEU A 193 12.06 15.49 -10.75
CA LEU A 193 11.11 15.65 -9.66
C LEU A 193 11.71 15.19 -8.34
N ASP A 194 11.79 16.10 -7.39
CA ASP A 194 12.11 15.83 -6.00
C ASP A 194 10.84 15.67 -5.15
N ARG A 195 11.03 15.51 -3.84
CA ARG A 195 9.92 15.30 -2.91
C ARG A 195 8.99 16.50 -2.82
N GLU A 196 9.54 17.71 -2.78
CA GLU A 196 8.75 18.94 -2.64
C GLU A 196 7.92 19.18 -3.91
N GLU A 197 8.52 18.98 -5.09
CA GLU A 197 7.81 19.09 -6.36
C GLU A 197 6.71 18.04 -6.49
N LEU A 198 6.94 16.81 -6.01
CA LEU A 198 5.94 15.75 -6.05
C LEU A 198 4.81 15.96 -5.02
N VAL A 199 5.11 16.57 -3.87
CA VAL A 199 4.07 17.03 -2.93
C VAL A 199 3.24 18.13 -3.57
N GLY A 200 3.87 19.12 -4.23
CA GLY A 200 3.17 20.16 -4.97
C GLY A 200 2.28 19.57 -6.08
N LEU A 201 2.83 18.64 -6.87
CA LEU A 201 2.09 17.96 -7.92
C LEU A 201 0.90 17.17 -7.36
N ALA A 202 1.06 16.49 -6.23
CA ALA A 202 -0.01 15.75 -5.58
C ALA A 202 -1.15 16.66 -5.09
N ILE A 203 -0.81 17.84 -4.57
CA ILE A 203 -1.80 18.86 -4.18
C ILE A 203 -2.58 19.35 -5.41
N LEU A 204 -1.90 19.59 -6.54
CA LEU A 204 -2.53 20.08 -7.77
C LEU A 204 -3.43 19.03 -8.45
N LEU A 205 -2.96 17.78 -8.54
CA LEU A 205 -3.70 16.68 -9.15
C LEU A 205 -4.86 16.19 -8.28
N GLY A 206 -4.79 16.45 -6.98
CA GLY A 206 -5.67 15.90 -5.96
C GLY A 206 -5.11 14.58 -5.41
N CYS A 207 -5.15 14.48 -4.07
CA CYS A 207 -4.69 13.32 -3.31
C CYS A 207 -5.74 12.95 -2.26
N ASP A 208 -5.51 11.89 -1.49
CA ASP A 208 -6.52 11.43 -0.54
C ASP A 208 -6.83 12.45 0.59
N TYR A 209 -5.98 13.47 0.78
CA TYR A 209 -6.19 14.59 1.73
C TYR A 209 -6.87 15.82 1.12
N LEU A 210 -6.77 16.01 -0.19
CA LEU A 210 -7.19 17.24 -0.87
C LEU A 210 -7.94 16.90 -2.16
N PRO A 211 -9.21 17.34 -2.31
CA PRO A 211 -9.92 17.14 -3.57
C PRO A 211 -9.21 17.89 -4.70
N LYS A 212 -9.31 17.34 -5.91
CA LYS A 212 -8.71 17.92 -7.12
C LYS A 212 -9.11 19.38 -7.28
N VAL A 213 -8.11 20.24 -7.51
CA VAL A 213 -8.36 21.65 -7.81
C VAL A 213 -9.01 21.73 -9.19
N SER A 214 -10.21 22.31 -9.26
CA SER A 214 -10.88 22.59 -10.53
C SER A 214 -10.06 23.62 -11.30
N ALA A 215 -9.45 23.19 -12.41
CA ALA A 215 -8.64 23.94 -13.36
C ALA A 215 -7.16 24.20 -12.96
N CYS A 216 -6.28 23.37 -13.50
CA CYS A 216 -4.94 23.81 -13.89
C CYS A 216 -4.78 23.44 -15.37
N PHE A 217 -4.94 24.43 -16.25
CA PHE A 217 -4.63 24.29 -17.67
C PHE A 217 -3.13 24.06 -17.79
N VAL A 218 -2.74 22.90 -18.31
CA VAL A 218 -1.40 22.69 -18.85
C VAL A 218 -1.52 23.03 -20.33
N TYR A 219 -1.11 24.24 -20.70
CA TYR A 219 -0.86 24.64 -22.09
C TYR A 219 0.57 24.31 -22.47
#